data_AF-A0A485PTV0-F1
#
_entry.id   AF-A0A485PTV0-F1
#
_cell.length_a   1.000
_cell.length_b   1.000
_cell.length_c   1.000
_cell.angle_alpha   90.00
_cell.angle_beta   90.00
_cell.angle_gamma   90.00
#
_symmetry.space_group_name_H-M   'P 1'
#
loop_
_entity.id
_entity.type
_entity.pdbx_description
1 polymer ?
#
loop_
_entity_poly.entity_id
_entity_poly.type
_entity_poly.pdbx_seq_one_letter_code
_entity_poly.pdbx_strand_id
1 'polypeptide(L)'
;MATEDDKKLQFSLKLGVNNISRIEEANRFTNQGTVIHFNKPKVNASLAANTLTILGHAERKWLTEMLPGILNQLGADSLTSLRRLAEALPTQSVDGKGPLAT
;
A
#
# COMPACT_ATOMS: atom_id res chain seq x y z
N MET A 1 0.44 24.69 14.49
CA MET A 1 1.64 25.45 14.06
C MET A 1 2.70 24.42 13.69
N ALA A 2 2.89 24.17 12.40
CA ALA A 2 3.92 23.26 11.87
C ALA A 2 4.44 23.75 10.50
N THR A 3 4.08 24.98 10.11
CA THR A 3 4.20 25.48 8.74
C THR A 3 5.49 26.25 8.49
N GLU A 4 6.19 26.68 9.55
CA GLU A 4 7.42 27.47 9.42
C GLU A 4 8.67 26.59 9.55
N ASP A 5 8.67 25.63 10.47
CA ASP A 5 9.70 24.59 10.55
C ASP A 5 9.79 23.76 9.26
N ASP A 6 8.66 23.42 8.65
CA ASP A 6 8.64 22.65 7.39
C ASP A 6 9.33 23.44 6.27
N LYS A 7 9.06 24.75 6.15
CA LYS A 7 9.73 25.62 5.16
C LYS A 7 11.23 25.77 5.43
N LYS A 8 11.64 25.85 6.70
CA LYS A 8 13.06 25.93 7.09
C LYS A 8 13.80 24.62 6.82
N LEU A 9 13.21 23.47 7.12
CA LEU A 9 13.77 22.15 6.79
C LEU A 9 13.95 21.97 5.27
N GLN A 10 12.96 22.39 4.48
CA GLN A 10 13.02 22.35 3.02
C GLN A 10 14.17 23.19 2.45
N PHE A 11 14.36 24.41 2.99
CA PHE A 11 15.42 25.31 2.55
C PHE A 11 16.82 24.84 3.00
N SER A 12 16.93 24.35 4.24
CA SER A 12 18.20 23.91 4.83
C SER A 12 18.80 22.70 4.12
N LEU A 13 17.94 21.81 3.59
CA LEU A 13 18.39 20.58 2.96
C LEU A 13 18.62 20.71 1.45
N LYS A 14 18.23 21.82 0.79
CA LYS A 14 18.37 22.00 -0.68
C LYS A 14 17.84 20.79 -1.49
N LEU A 15 16.95 19.98 -0.92
CA LEU A 15 16.59 18.67 -1.47
C LEU A 15 15.62 18.76 -2.66
N GLY A 16 15.21 19.95 -3.08
CA GLY A 16 14.29 20.11 -4.21
C GLY A 16 13.02 19.27 -4.05
N VAL A 17 12.46 19.28 -2.84
CA VAL A 17 11.32 18.43 -2.50
C VAL A 17 10.04 19.09 -2.98
N ASN A 18 9.31 18.38 -3.83
CA ASN A 18 8.01 18.79 -4.33
C ASN A 18 6.91 18.08 -3.55
N ASN A 19 5.91 18.84 -3.12
CA ASN A 19 4.70 18.28 -2.51
C ASN A 19 3.83 17.64 -3.60
N ILE A 20 3.49 16.36 -3.44
CA ILE A 20 2.54 15.67 -4.31
C ILE A 20 1.14 15.86 -3.75
N SER A 21 0.32 16.64 -4.44
CA SER A 21 -1.06 16.92 -4.03
C SER A 21 -2.01 15.80 -4.46
N ARG A 22 -3.14 15.68 -3.75
CA ARG A 22 -4.24 14.73 -4.04
C ARG A 22 -3.84 13.25 -3.99
N ILE A 23 -2.98 12.86 -3.06
CA ILE A 23 -2.76 11.44 -2.78
C ILE A 23 -3.98 10.88 -2.04
N GLU A 24 -4.61 9.86 -2.61
CA GLU A 24 -5.74 9.17 -1.99
C GLU A 24 -5.28 8.06 -1.05
N GLU A 25 -4.24 7.33 -1.43
CA GLU A 25 -3.61 6.32 -0.60
C GLU A 25 -2.14 6.13 -0.97
N ALA A 26 -1.37 5.56 -0.05
CA ALA A 26 -0.06 5.01 -0.33
C ALA A 26 0.03 3.61 0.30
N ASN A 27 0.54 2.65 -0.47
CA ASN A 27 0.68 1.26 -0.05
C ASN A 27 2.15 0.86 -0.09
N ARG A 28 2.68 0.42 1.06
CA ARG A 28 4.02 -0.17 1.15
C ARG A 28 3.89 -1.66 1.38
N PHE A 29 4.09 -2.42 0.30
CA PHE A 29 4.13 -3.88 0.33
C PHE A 29 5.37 -4.36 1.09
N THR A 30 5.18 -5.36 1.94
CA THR A 30 6.27 -6.02 2.69
C THR A 30 6.43 -7.46 2.22
N ASN A 31 7.59 -8.05 2.49
CA ASN A 31 7.84 -9.47 2.17
C ASN A 31 7.13 -10.45 3.11
N GLN A 32 6.45 -9.98 4.16
CA GLN A 32 5.72 -10.80 5.13
C GLN A 32 4.25 -11.02 4.75
N GLY A 33 3.84 -10.65 3.53
CA GLY A 33 2.42 -10.74 3.12
C GLY A 33 1.52 -9.68 3.75
N THR A 34 2.11 -8.61 4.32
CA THR A 34 1.38 -7.47 4.87
C THR A 34 1.66 -6.20 4.08
N VAL A 35 0.75 -5.24 4.17
CA VAL A 35 0.84 -3.91 3.56
C VAL A 35 0.80 -2.88 4.68
N ILE A 36 1.72 -1.92 4.66
CA ILE A 36 1.59 -0.70 5.44
C ILE A 36 0.79 0.28 4.58
N HIS A 37 -0.46 0.48 4.95
CA HIS A 37 -1.44 1.29 4.25
C HIS A 37 -1.56 2.68 4.89
N PHE A 38 -1.59 3.70 4.03
CA PHE A 38 -1.85 5.07 4.42
C PHE A 38 -3.06 5.59 3.65
N ASN A 39 -4.09 6.07 4.35
CA ASN A 39 -5.24 6.72 3.75
C ASN A 39 -5.03 8.24 3.73
N LYS A 40 -5.12 8.85 2.54
CA LYS A 40 -4.92 10.28 2.27
C LYS A 40 -3.67 10.88 2.96
N PRO A 41 -2.48 10.27 2.79
CA PRO A 41 -1.26 10.82 3.38
C PRO A 41 -0.84 12.13 2.72
N LYS A 42 -0.02 12.90 3.42
CA LYS A 42 0.78 13.96 2.83
C LYS A 42 2.06 13.34 2.28
N VAL A 43 2.39 13.64 1.03
CA VAL A 43 3.59 13.07 0.37
C VAL A 43 4.46 14.18 -0.16
N ASN A 44 5.72 14.14 0.26
CA ASN A 44 6.78 14.99 -0.22
C ASN A 44 7.77 14.13 -1.00
N ALA A 45 8.18 14.57 -2.19
CA ALA A 45 9.03 13.78 -3.07
C ALA A 45 10.21 14.61 -3.58
N SER A 46 11.41 14.06 -3.51
CA SER A 46 12.55 14.53 -4.27
C SER A 46 12.92 13.47 -5.30
N LEU A 47 12.61 13.75 -6.56
CA LEU A 47 12.98 12.85 -7.67
C LEU A 47 14.51 12.81 -7.84
N ALA A 48 15.18 13.96 -7.70
CA ALA A 48 16.63 14.06 -7.79
C ALA A 48 17.34 13.21 -6.74
N ALA A 49 16.80 13.13 -5.53
CA ALA A 49 17.33 12.33 -4.44
C ALA A 49 16.70 10.92 -4.33
N ASN A 50 15.81 10.54 -5.26
CA ASN A 50 15.03 9.31 -5.20
C ASN A 50 14.38 9.05 -3.82
N THR A 51 13.91 10.11 -3.17
CA THR A 51 13.42 10.09 -1.79
C THR A 51 11.97 10.51 -1.72
N LEU A 52 11.17 9.72 -1.01
CA LEU A 52 9.75 9.97 -0.76
C LEU A 52 9.52 10.00 0.76
N THR A 53 8.93 11.09 1.25
CA THR A 53 8.49 11.22 2.64
C THR A 53 6.98 11.14 2.68
N ILE A 54 6.46 10.11 3.34
CA ILE A 54 5.02 9.87 3.52
C ILE A 54 4.68 10.20 4.97
N LEU A 55 3.79 11.16 5.19
CA LEU A 55 3.32 11.57 6.52
C LEU A 55 1.82 11.29 6.61
N GLY A 56 1.42 10.46 7.57
CA GLY A 56 0.02 10.12 7.80
C GLY A 56 -0.12 8.97 8.78
N HIS A 57 -1.37 8.59 9.05
CA HIS A 57 -1.67 7.40 9.86
C HIS A 57 -1.32 6.14 9.05
N ALA A 58 -0.51 5.26 9.66
CA ALA A 58 -0.07 4.02 9.06
C ALA A 58 -0.82 2.84 9.70
N GLU A 59 -1.46 2.03 8.88
CA GLU A 59 -2.12 0.79 9.31
C GLU A 59 -1.42 -0.41 8.68
N ARG A 60 -1.06 -1.40 9.49
CA ARG A 60 -0.59 -2.68 8.95
C ARG A 60 -1.78 -3.59 8.70
N LYS A 61 -1.99 -4.00 7.45
CA LYS A 61 -3.06 -4.90 7.02
C LYS A 61 -2.49 -6.13 6.35
N TRP A 62 -3.18 -7.27 6.42
CA TRP A 62 -2.85 -8.42 5.59
C TRP A 62 -3.21 -8.14 4.14
N LEU A 63 -2.39 -8.62 3.20
CA LEU A 63 -2.66 -8.43 1.78
C LEU A 63 -4.02 -9.02 1.38
N THR A 64 -4.42 -10.12 2.00
CA THR A 64 -5.70 -10.81 1.77
C THR A 64 -6.91 -9.97 2.17
N GLU A 65 -6.79 -9.06 3.15
CA GLU A 65 -7.88 -8.18 3.59
C GLU A 65 -8.17 -7.05 2.59
N MET A 66 -7.21 -6.73 1.71
CA MET A 66 -7.32 -5.66 0.72
C MET A 66 -7.73 -6.17 -0.67
N LEU A 67 -8.07 -7.46 -0.78
CA LEU A 67 -8.55 -8.07 -2.02
C LEU A 67 -10.03 -7.76 -2.28
N PRO A 68 -10.46 -7.64 -3.55
CA PRO A 68 -9.63 -7.72 -4.76
C PRO A 68 -8.98 -6.37 -5.16
N GLY A 69 -9.31 -5.27 -4.49
CA GLY A 69 -8.96 -3.91 -4.93
C GLY A 69 -7.45 -3.65 -5.05
N ILE A 70 -6.64 -4.26 -4.19
CA ILE A 70 -5.19 -4.09 -4.17
C ILE A 70 -4.46 -4.71 -5.37
N LEU A 71 -5.12 -5.59 -6.14
CA LEU A 71 -4.49 -6.34 -7.23
C LEU A 71 -3.87 -5.44 -8.31
N ASN A 72 -4.50 -4.31 -8.62
CA ASN A 72 -4.02 -3.37 -9.64
C ASN A 72 -2.76 -2.59 -9.22
N GLN A 73 -2.36 -2.68 -7.95
CA GLN A 73 -1.17 -2.03 -7.41
C GLN A 73 0.00 -3.01 -7.21
N LEU A 74 -0.24 -4.31 -7.40
CA LEU A 74 0.78 -5.34 -7.28
C LEU A 74 1.55 -5.49 -8.60
N GLY A 75 2.88 -5.59 -8.48
CA GLY A 75 3.73 -6.04 -9.57
C GLY A 75 3.72 -7.57 -9.73
N ALA A 76 4.34 -8.06 -10.81
CA ALA A 76 4.42 -9.48 -11.14
C ALA A 76 5.01 -10.35 -9.99
N ASP A 77 6.03 -9.86 -9.29
CA ASP A 77 6.65 -10.57 -8.17
C ASP A 77 5.72 -10.72 -6.97
N SER A 78 4.98 -9.65 -6.64
CA SER A 78 4.03 -9.67 -5.53
C SER A 78 2.80 -10.52 -5.85
N LEU A 79 2.34 -10.53 -7.10
CA LEU A 79 1.28 -11.44 -7.57
C LEU A 79 1.71 -12.90 -7.52
N THR A 80 2.97 -13.20 -7.88
CA THR A 80 3.53 -14.55 -7.75
C THR A 80 3.55 -14.99 -6.29
N SER A 81 3.94 -14.09 -5.38
CA SER A 81 3.93 -14.35 -3.94
C SER A 81 2.51 -14.59 -3.42
N LEU A 82 1.54 -13.76 -3.84
CA LEU A 82 0.14 -13.91 -3.49
C LEU A 82 -0.45 -15.23 -4.01
N ARG A 83 -0.14 -15.61 -5.25
CA ARG A 83 -0.57 -16.89 -5.83
C ARG A 83 -0.08 -18.07 -5.00
N ARG A 84 1.21 -18.07 -4.62
CA ARG A 84 1.78 -19.12 -3.76
C ARG A 84 1.08 -19.20 -2.40
N LEU A 85 0.71 -18.05 -1.81
CA LEU A 85 -0.07 -18.02 -0.58
C LEU A 85 -1.47 -18.59 -0.78
N ALA A 86 -2.13 -18.26 -1.90
CA ALA A 86 -3.45 -18.78 -2.22
C ALA A 86 -3.44 -20.30 -2.49
N GLU A 87 -2.40 -20.82 -3.15
CA GLU A 87 -2.20 -22.25 -3.41
C GLU A 87 -1.89 -23.04 -2.12
N ALA A 88 -1.30 -22.39 -1.10
CA ALA A 88 -1.03 -23.00 0.20
C ALA A 88 -2.25 -23.02 1.15
N LEU A 89 -3.28 -22.24 0.86
CA LEU A 89 -4.54 -22.33 1.60
C LEU A 89 -5.25 -23.63 1.18
N PRO A 90 -5.77 -24.42 2.13
CA PRO A 90 -6.59 -25.56 1.78
C PRO A 90 -7.77 -25.06 0.94
N THR A 91 -7.89 -25.56 -0.28
CA THR A 91 -9.06 -25.31 -1.11
C THR A 91 -10.27 -25.86 -0.36
N GLN A 92 -11.00 -25.01 0.34
CA GLN A 92 -12.29 -25.39 0.88
C GLN A 92 -13.19 -25.53 -0.35
N SER A 93 -13.30 -26.76 -0.84
CA SER A 93 -14.19 -27.14 -1.93
C SER A 93 -15.58 -26.63 -1.58
N VAL A 94 -16.02 -25.59 -2.28
CA VAL A 94 -17.43 -25.22 -2.31
C VAL A 94 -18.14 -26.32 -3.08
N ASP A 95 -18.45 -27.42 -2.39
CA ASP A 95 -19.35 -28.46 -2.88
C ASP A 95 -20.73 -27.83 -2.99
N GLY A 96 -20.99 -27.24 -4.17
CA GLY A 96 -22.28 -26.75 -4.58
C GLY A 96 -23.22 -27.92 -4.85
N LYS A 97 -23.64 -28.63 -3.80
CA LYS A 97 -24.78 -29.53 -3.88
C LYS A 97 -26.03 -28.74 -3.52
N GLY A 98 -26.64 -28.15 -4.55
CA GLY A 98 -27.97 -27.55 -4.42
C GLY A 98 -28.98 -28.58 -3.91
N PRO A 99 -30.00 -28.19 -3.11
CA PRO A 99 -31.03 -29.11 -2.67
C PRO A 99 -31.84 -29.55 -3.89
N LEU A 100 -31.76 -30.84 -4.21
CA LEU A 100 -32.67 -31.50 -5.13
C LEU A 100 -34.05 -31.53 -4.47
N ALA A 101 -35.02 -30.91 -5.15
CA ALA A 101 -36.43 -30.97 -4.78
C ALA A 101 -36.92 -32.42 -4.67
N THR A 102 -37.66 -32.72 -3.60
CA THR A 102 -38.81 -33.65 -3.59
C THR A 102 -39.75 -33.20 -2.48
#